data_AF-A0A8H4XC24-F1
#
_entry.id   AF-A0A8H4XC24-F1
#
_cell.length_a   1.000
_cell.length_b   1.000
_cell.length_c   1.000
_cell.angle_alpha   90.00
_cell.angle_beta   90.00
_cell.angle_gamma   90.00
#
_symmetry.space_group_name_H-M   'P 1'
#
loop_
_entity.id
_entity.type
_entity.pdbx_description
1 polymer ?
#
loop_
_entity_poly.entity_id
_entity_poly.type
_entity_poly.pdbx_seq_one_letter_code
_entity_poly.pdbx_strand_id
1 'polypeptide(L)'
;MIANKLVALTATAALFEQALALGSHRHIHQLQKRVVHTDWVTVWQTVYATAGQEAPAPAATPVNNNYQAPVEDPAVVVPASPKDELEAEAPAPVPEAPAPVPAQSTTLSQVARPSKAPKAPKVADEEVAAAEPTKATPKEQPAKKKAGAASKKTKPSGSSNSGGGSVGFSHKRGIAYNDVDMAATFGSSCTNCGWAYNWDSESYDLDSKYDFIPTLWDATPDHTSRFAKNVEKCLSNGSKAIFSFNEPDMGGQANLDPATAAAKHAEYLNDYAGKALISAPSVSNSGQAGEGLQWLESFVTASEAQEKKCHYDFCSVHWYSEVQYGETLFDHLDKAHKVCGGKPIWLTEFAPKGSDEAISAWLEEAIPRLEALDYLHAYAYFMVGEGNLMSSKTELNAIGQKYASI
;
A
#
# COMPACT_ATOMS: atom_id res chain seq x y z
N MET A 1 -45.98 -13.09 -16.92
CA MET A 1 -44.52 -13.06 -17.21
C MET A 1 -43.89 -11.75 -16.71
N ILE A 2 -43.83 -11.53 -15.39
CA ILE A 2 -43.20 -10.33 -14.79
C ILE A 2 -42.45 -10.76 -13.51
N ALA A 3 -41.51 -11.68 -13.63
CA ALA A 3 -40.66 -12.12 -12.50
C ALA A 3 -39.16 -12.22 -12.83
N ASN A 4 -38.76 -12.12 -14.12
CA ASN A 4 -37.35 -12.34 -14.52
C ASN A 4 -36.53 -11.05 -14.75
N LYS A 5 -37.07 -9.85 -14.47
CA LYS A 5 -36.34 -8.58 -14.71
C LYS A 5 -35.76 -7.91 -13.46
N LEU A 6 -36.12 -8.34 -12.25
CA LEU A 6 -35.59 -7.75 -11.02
C LEU A 6 -34.25 -8.37 -10.60
N VAL A 7 -34.05 -9.68 -10.83
CA VAL A 7 -32.84 -10.41 -10.43
C VAL A 7 -31.62 -10.00 -11.27
N ALA A 8 -31.83 -9.61 -12.53
CA ALA A 8 -30.73 -9.18 -13.41
C ALA A 8 -30.16 -7.82 -13.01
N LEU A 9 -30.99 -6.90 -12.51
CA LEU A 9 -30.58 -5.53 -12.18
C LEU A 9 -29.76 -5.46 -10.88
N THR A 10 -30.15 -6.27 -9.89
CA THR A 10 -29.41 -6.41 -8.62
C THR A 10 -28.08 -7.14 -8.83
N ALA A 11 -28.04 -8.17 -9.68
CA ALA A 11 -26.80 -8.86 -10.01
C ALA A 11 -25.83 -7.96 -10.78
N THR A 12 -26.32 -7.13 -11.71
CA THR A 12 -25.46 -6.15 -12.40
C THR A 12 -24.96 -5.06 -11.45
N ALA A 13 -25.80 -4.54 -10.56
CA ALA A 13 -25.37 -3.53 -9.58
C ALA A 13 -24.29 -4.10 -8.63
N ALA A 14 -24.49 -5.30 -8.10
CA ALA A 14 -23.51 -5.97 -7.23
C ALA A 14 -22.17 -6.24 -7.97
N LEU A 15 -22.21 -6.61 -9.25
CA LEU A 15 -21.00 -6.78 -10.07
C LEU A 15 -20.29 -5.45 -10.36
N PHE A 16 -21.05 -4.37 -10.57
CA PHE A 16 -20.49 -3.02 -10.76
C PHE A 16 -19.86 -2.47 -9.47
N GLU A 17 -20.51 -2.66 -8.32
CA GLU A 17 -19.95 -2.28 -7.02
C GLU A 17 -18.67 -3.05 -6.69
N GLN A 18 -18.65 -4.37 -6.92
CA GLN A 18 -17.44 -5.17 -6.77
C GLN A 18 -16.32 -4.70 -7.71
N ALA A 19 -16.62 -4.40 -8.98
CA ALA A 19 -15.64 -3.90 -9.93
C ALA A 19 -15.06 -2.52 -9.55
N LEU A 20 -15.87 -1.62 -9.02
CA LEU A 20 -15.43 -0.29 -8.54
C LEU A 20 -14.59 -0.40 -7.25
N ALA A 21 -14.98 -1.27 -6.33
CA ALA A 21 -14.24 -1.51 -5.09
C ALA A 21 -12.85 -2.11 -5.38
N LEU A 22 -12.79 -3.05 -6.33
CA LEU A 22 -11.56 -3.73 -6.76
C LEU A 22 -10.69 -2.89 -7.74
N GLY A 23 -11.24 -1.82 -8.34
CA GLY A 23 -10.50 -0.89 -9.19
C GLY A 23 -9.82 0.28 -8.45
N SER A 24 -10.22 0.51 -7.20
CA SER A 24 -9.78 1.67 -6.39
C SER A 24 -8.30 1.63 -5.97
N HIS A 25 -7.65 0.45 -6.08
CA HIS A 25 -6.26 0.22 -5.68
C HIS A 25 -5.22 0.98 -6.52
N ARG A 26 -5.44 1.13 -7.84
CA ARG A 26 -4.41 1.63 -8.77
C ARG A 26 -4.04 3.11 -8.59
N HIS A 27 -4.84 3.90 -7.89
CA HIS A 27 -4.66 5.36 -7.81
C HIS A 27 -4.05 5.85 -6.49
N ILE A 28 -3.56 4.96 -5.61
CA ILE A 28 -3.19 5.34 -4.23
C ILE A 28 -1.66 5.37 -3.97
N HIS A 29 -0.82 4.79 -4.83
CA HIS A 29 0.52 4.35 -4.37
C HIS A 29 1.76 4.92 -5.05
N GLN A 30 1.70 6.07 -5.72
CA GLN A 30 2.96 6.73 -6.09
C GLN A 30 3.40 7.64 -4.93
N LEU A 31 4.49 7.25 -4.24
CA LEU A 31 5.30 8.06 -3.30
C LEU A 31 5.07 7.94 -1.77
N GLN A 32 4.23 7.03 -1.27
CA GLN A 32 3.97 6.95 0.20
C GLN A 32 4.67 5.80 0.94
N LYS A 33 5.38 4.89 0.28
CA LYS A 33 6.10 3.76 0.91
C LYS A 33 7.62 4.02 0.84
N ARG A 34 8.42 3.47 1.77
CA ARG A 34 9.90 3.49 1.68
C ARG A 34 10.35 2.65 0.46
N VAL A 35 10.22 3.23 -0.72
CA VAL A 35 10.76 2.72 -1.97
C VAL A 35 12.12 3.38 -2.17
N VAL A 36 13.14 2.59 -2.52
CA VAL A 36 14.42 3.13 -2.95
C VAL A 36 14.18 3.86 -4.28
N HIS A 37 14.22 5.19 -4.25
CA HIS A 37 14.19 6.01 -5.46
C HIS A 37 15.61 6.47 -5.80
N THR A 38 16.02 6.27 -7.04
CA THR A 38 17.29 6.79 -7.56
C THR A 38 17.05 8.17 -8.16
N ASP A 39 17.45 9.21 -7.42
CA ASP A 39 17.49 10.57 -7.95
C ASP A 39 18.71 10.75 -8.85
N TRP A 40 18.49 10.93 -10.15
CA TRP A 40 19.55 11.32 -11.08
C TRP A 40 19.77 12.84 -10.98
N VAL A 41 20.80 13.25 -10.25
CA VAL A 41 21.21 14.66 -10.18
C VAL A 41 22.19 14.97 -11.32
N THR A 42 21.76 15.78 -12.29
CA THR A 42 22.65 16.31 -13.32
C THR A 42 23.40 17.52 -12.77
N VAL A 43 24.70 17.36 -12.52
CA VAL A 43 25.59 18.47 -12.13
C VAL A 43 26.21 19.07 -13.40
N TRP A 44 25.97 20.36 -13.65
CA TRP A 44 26.66 21.12 -14.69
C TRP A 44 27.90 21.79 -14.10
N GLN A 45 29.07 21.54 -14.68
CA GLN A 45 30.31 22.23 -14.33
C GLN A 45 30.76 23.10 -15.52
N THR A 46 30.84 24.42 -15.32
CA THR A 46 31.39 25.33 -16.32
C THR A 46 32.92 25.33 -16.21
N VAL A 47 33.59 24.90 -17.28
CA VAL A 47 35.06 24.95 -17.38
C VAL A 47 35.44 26.05 -18.38
N TYR A 48 36.29 26.99 -17.96
CA TYR A 48 36.84 28.02 -18.84
C TYR A 48 38.14 27.51 -19.46
N ALA A 49 38.22 27.49 -20.79
CA ALA A 49 39.44 27.18 -21.53
C ALA A 49 39.95 28.44 -22.26
N THR A 50 41.27 28.62 -22.28
CA THR A 50 41.90 29.70 -23.04
C THR A 50 41.98 29.30 -24.51
N ALA A 51 41.65 30.21 -25.42
CA ALA A 51 41.66 29.94 -26.86
C ALA A 51 43.04 29.43 -27.33
N GLY A 52 43.07 28.25 -27.95
CA GLY A 52 44.30 27.58 -28.41
C GLY A 52 44.87 26.52 -27.45
N GLN A 53 44.22 26.25 -26.32
CA GLN A 53 44.53 25.12 -25.43
C GLN A 53 43.32 24.17 -25.34
N GLU A 54 43.59 22.86 -25.31
CA GLU A 54 42.55 21.84 -25.14
C GLU A 54 41.94 21.95 -23.73
N ALA A 55 40.61 21.94 -23.63
CA ALA A 55 39.93 22.07 -22.35
C ALA A 55 40.26 20.86 -21.45
N PRO A 56 40.57 21.06 -20.15
CA PRO A 56 40.84 19.93 -19.26
C PRO A 56 39.59 19.06 -19.11
N ALA A 57 39.78 17.74 -19.15
CA ALA A 57 38.69 16.78 -19.00
C ALA A 57 37.98 16.97 -17.65
N PRO A 58 36.63 16.88 -17.60
CA PRO A 58 35.90 17.00 -16.35
C PRO A 58 36.31 15.87 -15.40
N ALA A 59 36.81 16.23 -14.21
CA ALA A 59 37.12 15.25 -13.18
C ALA A 59 35.80 14.79 -12.54
N ALA A 60 35.49 13.50 -12.64
CA ALA A 60 34.37 12.91 -11.93
C ALA A 60 34.62 13.02 -10.42
N THR A 61 33.83 13.86 -9.74
CA THR A 61 33.81 13.88 -8.28
C THR A 61 32.93 12.72 -7.80
N PRO A 62 33.42 11.83 -6.92
CA PRO A 62 32.56 10.83 -6.31
C PRO A 62 31.57 11.53 -5.39
N VAL A 63 30.28 11.42 -5.71
CA VAL A 63 29.19 11.92 -4.85
C VAL A 63 29.00 10.90 -3.72
N ASN A 64 29.19 11.34 -2.47
CA ASN A 64 28.93 10.55 -1.28
C ASN A 64 27.44 10.71 -0.90
N ASN A 65 26.73 9.60 -0.63
CA ASN A 65 25.27 9.50 -0.49
C ASN A 65 24.65 10.20 0.75
N ASN A 66 25.36 11.12 1.42
CA ASN A 66 24.88 11.79 2.63
C ASN A 66 24.85 13.32 2.48
N TYR A 67 24.19 13.86 1.46
CA TYR A 67 24.01 15.30 1.35
C TYR A 67 22.62 15.76 1.83
N GLN A 68 22.64 16.46 2.97
CA GLN A 68 21.57 17.33 3.45
C GLN A 68 21.98 18.76 3.06
N ALA A 69 21.11 19.49 2.36
CA ALA A 69 21.46 20.74 1.70
C ALA A 69 21.87 21.85 2.70
N PRO A 70 22.99 22.57 2.48
CA PRO A 70 23.23 23.86 3.11
C PRO A 70 22.78 25.00 2.19
N VAL A 71 22.07 25.94 2.79
CA VAL A 71 21.74 27.28 2.26
C VAL A 71 22.96 28.18 2.47
N GLU A 72 23.45 28.85 1.43
CA GLU A 72 23.90 30.28 1.41
C GLU A 72 24.76 30.63 0.16
N ASP A 73 24.69 31.93 -0.21
CA ASP A 73 25.10 32.59 -1.45
C ASP A 73 26.56 32.38 -1.92
N PRO A 74 26.85 32.47 -3.24
CA PRO A 74 28.20 32.38 -3.74
C PRO A 74 28.96 33.72 -3.63
N ALA A 75 30.05 33.70 -2.86
CA ALA A 75 31.07 34.76 -2.87
C ALA A 75 31.89 34.74 -4.16
N VAL A 76 32.06 35.93 -4.75
CA VAL A 76 32.88 36.20 -5.94
C VAL A 76 34.37 36.22 -5.57
N VAL A 77 35.21 35.48 -6.29
CA VAL A 77 36.68 35.61 -6.23
C VAL A 77 37.21 35.94 -7.63
N VAL A 78 37.82 37.12 -7.77
CA VAL A 78 38.47 37.60 -9.00
C VAL A 78 39.99 37.45 -8.85
N PRO A 79 40.71 36.81 -9.78
CA PRO A 79 42.16 36.99 -9.91
C PRO A 79 42.49 38.13 -10.91
N ALA A 80 43.53 38.89 -10.57
CA ALA A 80 43.96 40.10 -11.26
C ALA A 80 44.67 39.84 -12.61
N SER A 81 44.35 40.65 -13.62
CA SER A 81 45.11 40.76 -14.88
C SER A 81 46.25 41.79 -14.78
N PRO A 82 47.39 41.60 -15.48
CA PRO A 82 48.26 42.69 -15.88
C PRO A 82 47.78 43.31 -17.20
N LYS A 83 47.95 44.63 -17.28
CA LYS A 83 47.68 45.49 -18.45
C LYS A 83 48.76 45.29 -19.52
N ASP A 84 48.36 45.31 -20.78
CA ASP A 84 49.08 46.06 -21.81
C ASP A 84 48.11 46.53 -22.90
N GLU A 85 48.40 47.72 -23.39
CA GLU A 85 47.61 48.66 -24.16
C GLU A 85 48.12 48.64 -25.61
N LEU A 86 47.24 48.67 -26.63
CA LEU A 86 47.40 49.37 -27.91
C LEU A 86 46.25 49.12 -28.90
N GLU A 87 46.05 50.12 -29.75
CA GLU A 87 44.82 50.59 -30.42
C GLU A 87 44.46 49.96 -31.77
N ALA A 88 43.22 50.29 -32.19
CA ALA A 88 42.65 50.39 -33.56
C ALA A 88 42.35 49.06 -34.30
N GLU A 89 41.32 48.91 -35.13
CA GLU A 89 40.41 49.81 -35.85
C GLU A 89 39.15 48.99 -36.24
N ALA A 90 37.98 49.62 -36.38
CA ALA A 90 36.75 48.96 -36.83
C ALA A 90 36.69 48.83 -38.36
N PRO A 91 36.07 47.74 -38.88
CA PRO A 91 35.10 47.98 -39.95
C PRO A 91 33.83 47.10 -39.92
N ALA A 92 32.71 47.80 -40.16
CA ALA A 92 31.49 47.52 -40.93
C ALA A 92 30.77 46.13 -40.93
N PRO A 93 29.41 46.13 -41.03
CA PRO A 93 28.56 44.98 -40.72
C PRO A 93 28.36 44.03 -41.90
N VAL A 94 28.12 42.75 -41.60
CA VAL A 94 27.77 41.70 -42.57
C VAL A 94 26.46 41.03 -42.13
N PRO A 95 25.52 40.72 -43.04
CA PRO A 95 24.09 40.74 -42.75
C PRO A 95 23.55 39.48 -42.08
N GLU A 96 22.46 39.71 -41.36
CA GLU A 96 21.60 38.78 -40.64
C GLU A 96 21.08 37.64 -41.56
N ALA A 97 21.30 36.39 -41.13
CA ALA A 97 20.73 35.19 -41.75
C ALA A 97 19.36 34.87 -41.11
N PRO A 98 18.35 34.44 -41.89
CA PRO A 98 16.98 34.35 -41.42
C PRO A 98 16.74 33.15 -40.47
N ALA A 99 15.86 33.37 -39.49
CA ALA A 99 15.41 32.37 -38.53
C ALA A 99 14.68 31.18 -39.20
N PRO A 100 14.79 29.96 -38.65
CA PRO A 100 14.09 28.79 -39.18
C PRO A 100 12.57 28.87 -38.90
N VAL A 101 11.81 28.53 -39.94
CA VAL A 101 10.33 28.46 -39.96
C VAL A 101 9.85 27.26 -39.12
N PRO A 102 8.86 27.41 -38.22
CA PRO A 102 8.26 26.27 -37.52
C PRO A 102 7.35 25.45 -38.44
N ALA A 103 7.46 24.14 -38.34
CA ALA A 103 6.65 23.17 -39.08
C ALA A 103 5.16 23.25 -38.72
N GLN A 104 4.31 23.17 -39.75
CA GLN A 104 2.86 23.25 -39.66
C GLN A 104 2.25 21.93 -39.16
N SER A 105 1.34 22.01 -38.18
CA SER A 105 0.42 20.92 -37.84
C SER A 105 -0.71 20.82 -38.87
N THR A 106 -0.98 19.61 -39.35
CA THR A 106 -2.11 19.28 -40.20
C THR A 106 -3.38 19.07 -39.38
N THR A 107 -4.36 19.97 -39.55
CA THR A 107 -5.74 19.82 -39.07
C THR A 107 -6.63 19.38 -40.22
N LEU A 108 -7.44 18.33 -40.02
CA LEU A 108 -8.56 18.00 -40.89
C LEU A 108 -9.84 17.75 -40.07
N SER A 109 -10.89 18.42 -40.54
CA SER A 109 -12.33 18.17 -40.38
C SER A 109 -13.09 18.81 -39.22
N GLN A 110 -13.75 19.92 -39.56
CA GLN A 110 -14.93 20.50 -38.91
C GLN A 110 -16.24 19.80 -39.36
N VAL A 111 -17.34 20.23 -38.69
CA VAL A 111 -18.79 20.16 -39.03
C VAL A 111 -19.54 19.10 -38.19
N ALA A 112 -20.61 19.37 -37.41
CA ALA A 112 -21.55 20.50 -37.29
C ALA A 112 -22.21 20.57 -35.90
N ARG A 113 -22.62 21.79 -35.50
CA ARG A 113 -23.75 22.09 -34.58
C ARG A 113 -25.02 22.25 -35.41
N PRO A 114 -26.21 21.87 -34.90
CA PRO A 114 -27.18 22.83 -34.32
C PRO A 114 -27.95 22.21 -33.12
N SER A 115 -28.83 22.81 -32.31
CA SER A 115 -29.38 24.14 -32.00
C SER A 115 -30.00 24.04 -30.58
N LYS A 116 -30.44 25.17 -30.03
CA LYS A 116 -30.97 25.42 -28.69
C LYS A 116 -32.27 24.65 -28.33
N ALA A 117 -32.43 24.49 -27.01
CA ALA A 117 -33.54 23.91 -26.25
C ALA A 117 -34.93 24.54 -26.46
N PRO A 118 -35.98 23.86 -25.94
CA PRO A 118 -36.91 24.56 -25.06
C PRO A 118 -37.24 23.84 -23.73
N LYS A 119 -37.44 24.72 -22.74
CA LYS A 119 -37.98 24.66 -21.37
C LYS A 119 -38.77 23.44 -20.88
N ALA A 120 -38.53 23.18 -19.58
CA ALA A 120 -39.29 22.34 -18.65
C ALA A 120 -40.73 22.85 -18.36
N PRO A 121 -41.60 21.96 -17.85
CA PRO A 121 -42.71 22.33 -16.97
C PRO A 121 -42.47 21.92 -15.51
N LYS A 122 -42.78 22.87 -14.62
CA LYS A 122 -43.02 22.74 -13.18
C LYS A 122 -44.46 22.22 -12.97
N VAL A 123 -44.67 21.20 -12.15
CA VAL A 123 -45.92 20.89 -11.40
C VAL A 123 -45.45 20.12 -10.16
N ALA A 124 -45.35 20.76 -9.00
CA ALA A 124 -46.38 20.98 -7.97
C ALA A 124 -46.47 19.80 -6.99
N ASP A 125 -46.26 20.15 -5.73
CA ASP A 125 -46.45 19.36 -4.53
C ASP A 125 -47.83 18.70 -4.49
N GLU A 126 -47.88 17.44 -4.10
CA GLU A 126 -49.04 16.93 -3.37
C GLU A 126 -48.60 15.93 -2.29
N GLU A 127 -48.88 16.37 -1.08
CA GLU A 127 -48.80 15.79 0.23
C GLU A 127 -49.65 14.51 0.32
N VAL A 128 -49.08 13.41 0.83
CA VAL A 128 -49.89 12.34 1.45
C VAL A 128 -49.27 11.93 2.77
N ALA A 129 -50.14 12.07 3.78
CA ALA A 129 -49.90 11.96 5.19
C ALA A 129 -49.49 10.55 5.67
N ALA A 130 -48.93 10.59 6.88
CA ALA A 130 -48.54 9.49 7.74
C ALA A 130 -49.65 8.45 7.99
N ALA A 131 -49.24 7.19 8.13
CA ALA A 131 -49.93 6.20 8.94
C ALA A 131 -48.89 5.27 9.61
N GLU A 132 -48.95 5.22 10.94
CA GLU A 132 -48.14 4.40 11.84
C GLU A 132 -48.34 2.89 11.62
N PRO A 133 -47.38 2.02 12.00
CA PRO A 133 -47.59 0.58 12.03
C PRO A 133 -48.20 0.16 13.38
N THR A 134 -49.37 -0.48 13.34
CA THR A 134 -49.91 -1.20 14.49
C THR A 134 -49.49 -2.67 14.49
N LYS A 135 -49.17 -3.09 15.72
CA LYS A 135 -48.65 -4.36 16.23
C LYS A 135 -49.64 -5.52 16.09
N ALA A 136 -49.18 -6.70 15.66
CA ALA A 136 -49.80 -7.98 16.01
C ALA A 136 -48.85 -9.18 15.85
N THR A 137 -48.37 -9.72 16.97
CA THR A 137 -48.08 -11.16 17.20
C THR A 137 -49.42 -11.87 17.50
N PRO A 138 -49.60 -13.22 17.37
CA PRO A 138 -48.95 -14.19 18.28
C PRO A 138 -48.80 -15.69 17.85
N LYS A 139 -48.02 -16.42 18.67
CA LYS A 139 -48.13 -17.85 19.12
C LYS A 139 -47.49 -19.03 18.34
N GLU A 140 -46.28 -19.39 18.79
CA GLU A 140 -45.84 -20.61 19.52
C GLU A 140 -46.52 -22.01 19.35
N GLN A 141 -45.66 -22.99 18.94
CA GLN A 141 -45.47 -24.43 19.33
C GLN A 141 -46.51 -25.54 19.02
N PRO A 142 -46.15 -26.87 19.03
CA PRO A 142 -44.98 -27.52 19.65
C PRO A 142 -44.18 -28.57 18.83
N ALA A 143 -43.06 -28.97 19.44
CA ALA A 143 -42.03 -29.93 19.03
C ALA A 143 -42.44 -31.42 19.00
N LYS A 144 -41.68 -32.24 18.24
CA LYS A 144 -41.45 -33.67 18.53
C LYS A 144 -40.00 -34.10 18.27
N LYS A 145 -39.45 -34.79 19.27
CA LYS A 145 -38.15 -35.46 19.35
C LYS A 145 -38.08 -36.72 18.47
N LYS A 146 -36.88 -37.08 17.99
CA LYS A 146 -36.35 -38.47 18.07
C LYS A 146 -34.82 -38.49 17.93
N ALA A 147 -34.23 -39.54 18.49
CA ALA A 147 -32.86 -39.64 18.98
C ALA A 147 -31.98 -40.63 18.17
N GLY A 148 -30.67 -40.60 18.45
CA GLY A 148 -29.64 -41.60 18.09
C GLY A 148 -28.54 -40.99 17.20
N ALA A 149 -27.24 -41.17 17.40
CA ALA A 149 -26.46 -41.98 18.34
C ALA A 149 -25.02 -41.39 18.45
N ALA A 150 -24.32 -41.77 19.51
CA ALA A 150 -23.02 -41.26 19.92
C ALA A 150 -21.82 -41.74 19.07
N SER A 151 -20.75 -40.93 19.06
CA SER A 151 -19.37 -41.45 19.10
C SER A 151 -18.40 -40.43 19.72
N LYS A 152 -17.67 -40.92 20.74
CA LYS A 152 -16.60 -40.25 21.48
C LYS A 152 -15.42 -39.87 20.57
N LYS A 153 -14.80 -38.71 20.83
CA LYS A 153 -13.33 -38.55 20.85
C LYS A 153 -12.91 -37.32 21.66
N THR A 154 -12.32 -37.63 22.82
CA THR A 154 -11.22 -36.95 23.55
C THR A 154 -10.90 -35.47 23.28
N LYS A 155 -11.06 -34.65 24.34
CA LYS A 155 -10.58 -33.28 24.49
C LYS A 155 -9.26 -33.29 25.30
N PRO A 156 -8.20 -32.56 24.94
CA PRO A 156 -7.25 -32.07 25.92
C PRO A 156 -7.72 -30.73 26.49
N SER A 157 -7.63 -30.66 27.81
CA SER A 157 -7.82 -29.47 28.63
C SER A 157 -6.63 -28.52 28.47
N GLY A 158 -6.90 -27.22 28.36
CA GLY A 158 -5.89 -26.17 28.28
C GLY A 158 -6.52 -24.78 28.30
N SER A 159 -6.89 -24.35 29.51
CA SER A 159 -7.22 -23.00 29.99
C SER A 159 -7.40 -21.86 28.96
N SER A 160 -8.65 -21.43 28.81
CA SER A 160 -9.03 -20.16 28.21
C SER A 160 -8.53 -18.98 29.05
N ASN A 161 -7.66 -18.16 28.48
CA ASN A 161 -7.50 -16.77 28.89
C ASN A 161 -7.86 -15.91 27.68
N SER A 162 -8.96 -15.18 27.78
CA SER A 162 -9.47 -14.28 26.75
C SER A 162 -8.56 -13.06 26.66
N GLY A 163 -7.56 -13.12 25.78
CA GLY A 163 -6.75 -12.00 25.33
C GLY A 163 -6.31 -12.32 23.90
N GLY A 164 -6.83 -11.58 22.93
CA GLY A 164 -6.74 -11.84 21.49
C GLY A 164 -5.35 -11.66 20.88
N GLY A 165 -4.32 -12.27 21.46
CA GLY A 165 -3.02 -12.39 20.81
C GLY A 165 -3.09 -13.44 19.70
N SER A 166 -2.63 -13.09 18.49
CA SER A 166 -2.41 -14.11 17.46
C SER A 166 -1.15 -14.91 17.75
N VAL A 167 -0.92 -15.99 17.00
CA VAL A 167 0.26 -16.84 17.20
C VAL A 167 1.53 -16.00 17.07
N GLY A 168 2.13 -15.64 18.21
CA GLY A 168 3.37 -14.88 18.31
C GLY A 168 3.24 -13.47 18.90
N PHE A 169 2.12 -12.75 18.69
CA PHE A 169 2.02 -11.32 19.06
C PHE A 169 1.11 -11.09 20.26
N SER A 170 1.43 -10.05 21.04
CA SER A 170 0.57 -9.60 22.15
C SER A 170 -0.79 -9.10 21.68
N HIS A 171 -0.83 -8.53 20.46
CA HIS A 171 -2.02 -7.97 19.84
C HIS A 171 -2.00 -8.16 18.32
N LYS A 172 -3.18 -8.21 17.68
CA LYS A 172 -3.30 -8.27 16.22
C LYS A 172 -2.97 -6.95 15.53
N ARG A 173 -3.19 -5.82 16.20
CA ARG A 173 -3.01 -4.48 15.62
C ARG A 173 -1.53 -4.11 15.48
N GLY A 174 -1.19 -3.58 14.31
CA GLY A 174 0.16 -3.18 13.94
C GLY A 174 0.30 -1.71 13.55
N ILE A 175 1.56 -1.29 13.45
CA ILE A 175 2.01 0.03 13.03
C ILE A 175 2.73 -0.11 11.68
N ALA A 176 2.10 0.36 10.60
CA ALA A 176 2.76 0.57 9.31
C ALA A 176 3.35 1.98 9.31
N TYR A 177 4.66 2.15 9.12
CA TYR A 177 5.29 3.48 9.25
C TYR A 177 6.39 3.72 8.23
N ASN A 178 6.59 4.99 7.88
CA ASN A 178 7.86 5.42 7.29
C ASN A 178 8.72 6.11 8.33
N ASP A 179 8.23 7.13 9.04
CA ASP A 179 9.02 7.90 10.00
C ASP A 179 8.98 7.22 11.39
N VAL A 180 10.15 6.90 11.97
CA VAL A 180 10.23 6.19 13.26
C VAL A 180 9.80 7.06 14.43
N ASP A 181 9.98 8.39 14.36
CA ASP A 181 9.54 9.32 15.40
C ASP A 181 8.01 9.44 15.40
N MET A 182 7.40 9.42 14.21
CA MET A 182 5.94 9.33 14.10
C MET A 182 5.42 7.98 14.59
N ALA A 183 6.12 6.88 14.29
CA ALA A 183 5.77 5.56 14.83
C ALA A 183 5.84 5.55 16.37
N ALA A 184 6.85 6.18 16.96
CA ALA A 184 6.97 6.33 18.41
C ALA A 184 5.83 7.17 18.99
N THR A 185 5.51 8.31 18.35
CA THR A 185 4.40 9.20 18.74
C THR A 185 3.07 8.47 18.68
N PHE A 186 2.74 7.87 17.53
CA PHE A 186 1.51 7.09 17.35
C PHE A 186 1.42 5.93 18.35
N GLY A 187 2.52 5.18 18.47
CA GLY A 187 2.63 4.04 19.36
C GLY A 187 2.48 4.37 20.84
N SER A 188 2.79 5.60 21.27
CA SER A 188 2.51 6.06 22.63
C SER A 188 1.01 6.14 22.94
N SER A 189 0.19 6.31 21.90
CA SER A 189 -1.28 6.37 22.00
C SER A 189 -1.96 5.03 21.72
N CYS A 190 -1.30 4.10 21.01
CA CYS A 190 -1.87 2.80 20.65
C CYS A 190 -1.41 1.69 21.61
N THR A 191 -2.12 1.53 22.73
CA THR A 191 -1.79 0.48 23.74
C THR A 191 -2.02 -0.95 23.24
N ASN A 192 -2.91 -1.12 22.25
CA ASN A 192 -3.19 -2.41 21.62
C ASN A 192 -2.31 -2.70 20.39
N CYS A 193 -1.29 -1.87 20.10
CA CYS A 193 -0.38 -2.13 18.99
C CYS A 193 0.80 -3.01 19.47
N GLY A 194 0.96 -4.21 18.88
CA GLY A 194 1.97 -5.19 19.30
C GLY A 194 3.17 -5.35 18.37
N TRP A 195 3.04 -4.92 17.12
CA TRP A 195 4.05 -5.14 16.07
C TRP A 195 4.12 -3.96 15.11
N ALA A 196 5.17 -3.88 14.31
CA ALA A 196 5.35 -2.82 13.33
C ALA A 196 6.15 -3.26 12.11
N TYR A 197 5.97 -2.57 11.00
CA TYR A 197 6.78 -2.74 9.79
C TYR A 197 6.82 -1.43 8.97
N ASN A 198 7.79 -1.32 8.08
CA ASN A 198 8.06 -0.09 7.32
C ASN A 198 8.44 -0.32 5.85
N TRP A 199 8.02 -1.45 5.29
CA TRP A 199 8.38 -1.89 3.93
C TRP A 199 9.88 -2.15 3.70
N ASP A 200 10.73 -2.03 4.74
CA ASP A 200 12.15 -2.35 4.68
C ASP A 200 12.47 -3.57 5.58
N SER A 201 13.67 -4.08 5.39
CA SER A 201 14.33 -5.06 6.25
C SER A 201 14.93 -4.45 7.53
N GLU A 202 15.10 -3.13 7.60
CA GLU A 202 15.66 -2.43 8.77
C GLU A 202 14.60 -1.62 9.53
N SER A 203 14.63 -1.69 10.86
CA SER A 203 13.67 -1.00 11.74
C SER A 203 13.93 0.50 11.92
N TYR A 204 15.14 0.97 11.61
CA TYR A 204 15.61 2.34 11.88
C TYR A 204 15.39 2.78 13.34
N ASP A 205 15.86 1.96 14.28
CA ASP A 205 15.82 2.22 15.73
C ASP A 205 14.40 2.32 16.33
N LEU A 206 13.43 1.62 15.73
CA LEU A 206 12.12 1.42 16.36
C LEU A 206 12.26 0.85 17.78
N ASP A 207 11.43 1.36 18.70
CA ASP A 207 11.33 0.88 20.07
C ASP A 207 11.14 -0.66 20.11
N SER A 208 12.07 -1.33 20.81
CA SER A 208 12.14 -2.79 20.96
C SER A 208 10.91 -3.43 21.62
N LYS A 209 9.99 -2.64 22.18
CA LYS A 209 8.71 -3.16 22.69
C LYS A 209 7.79 -3.67 21.57
N TYR A 210 8.00 -3.23 20.33
CA TYR A 210 7.27 -3.73 19.18
C TYR A 210 8.04 -4.85 18.50
N ASP A 211 7.32 -5.90 18.13
CA ASP A 211 7.89 -6.93 17.25
C ASP A 211 8.02 -6.34 15.83
N PHE A 212 9.22 -5.87 15.46
CA PHE A 212 9.48 -5.36 14.10
C PHE A 212 9.52 -6.51 13.09
N ILE A 213 8.82 -6.36 11.95
CA ILE A 213 8.75 -7.37 10.90
C ILE A 213 9.58 -6.94 9.69
N PRO A 214 10.79 -7.49 9.48
CA PRO A 214 11.60 -7.18 8.30
C PRO A 214 10.89 -7.63 7.02
N THR A 215 10.90 -6.76 6.02
CA THR A 215 10.23 -6.98 4.73
C THR A 215 11.25 -7.08 3.60
N LEU A 216 11.17 -8.14 2.80
CA LEU A 216 11.85 -8.21 1.51
C LEU A 216 10.93 -7.58 0.45
N TRP A 217 11.06 -6.27 0.23
CA TRP A 217 10.09 -5.53 -0.60
C TRP A 217 10.00 -6.06 -2.04
N ASP A 218 11.15 -6.27 -2.71
CA ASP A 218 11.24 -6.88 -4.05
C ASP A 218 12.47 -7.81 -4.15
N ALA A 219 12.73 -8.31 -5.36
CA ALA A 219 13.88 -9.17 -5.67
C ALA A 219 15.10 -8.42 -6.23
N THR A 220 15.14 -7.08 -6.16
CA THR A 220 16.27 -6.28 -6.66
C THR A 220 17.45 -6.32 -5.69
N PRO A 221 18.69 -6.05 -6.17
CA PRO A 221 19.88 -6.01 -5.32
C PRO A 221 19.77 -5.04 -4.14
N ASP A 222 19.04 -3.94 -4.28
CA ASP A 222 18.89 -2.94 -3.22
C ASP A 222 18.27 -3.59 -1.98
N HIS A 223 17.19 -4.35 -2.14
CA HIS A 223 16.55 -5.05 -1.02
C HIS A 223 17.28 -6.34 -0.65
N THR A 224 17.68 -7.16 -1.63
CA THR A 224 18.23 -8.51 -1.38
C THR A 224 19.63 -8.50 -0.78
N SER A 225 20.50 -7.55 -1.14
CA SER A 225 21.92 -7.56 -0.70
C SER A 225 22.08 -7.34 0.81
N ARG A 226 21.19 -6.57 1.43
CA ARG A 226 21.19 -6.30 2.88
C ARG A 226 20.28 -7.24 3.68
N PHE A 227 19.38 -7.94 2.99
CA PHE A 227 18.26 -8.62 3.62
C PHE A 227 18.68 -9.63 4.68
N ALA A 228 19.57 -10.57 4.35
CA ALA A 228 19.94 -11.63 5.29
C ALA A 228 20.58 -11.10 6.59
N LYS A 229 21.48 -10.13 6.47
CA LYS A 229 22.11 -9.48 7.63
C LYS A 229 21.06 -8.77 8.51
N ASN A 230 20.12 -8.06 7.87
CA ASN A 230 19.09 -7.31 8.57
C ASN A 230 18.06 -8.22 9.24
N VAL A 231 17.65 -9.30 8.59
CA VAL A 231 16.76 -10.32 9.18
C VAL A 231 17.41 -10.95 10.39
N GLU A 232 18.67 -11.41 10.30
CA GLU A 232 19.36 -12.03 11.45
C GLU A 232 19.47 -11.05 12.64
N LYS A 233 19.73 -9.75 12.38
CA LYS A 233 19.67 -8.70 13.41
C LYS A 233 18.26 -8.62 14.01
N CYS A 234 17.20 -8.57 13.20
CA CYS A 234 15.82 -8.49 13.67
C CYS A 234 15.42 -9.72 14.49
N LEU A 235 15.74 -10.94 14.04
CA LEU A 235 15.47 -12.19 14.76
C LEU A 235 16.20 -12.20 16.12
N SER A 236 17.47 -11.76 16.16
CA SER A 236 18.22 -11.64 17.42
C SER A 236 17.61 -10.64 18.40
N ASN A 237 16.88 -9.64 17.88
CA ASN A 237 16.15 -8.65 18.65
C ASN A 237 14.71 -9.07 18.98
N GLY A 238 14.33 -10.32 18.67
CA GLY A 238 13.03 -10.89 19.04
C GLY A 238 11.95 -10.83 17.96
N SER A 239 12.27 -10.42 16.73
CA SER A 239 11.34 -10.48 15.60
C SER A 239 10.82 -11.90 15.40
N LYS A 240 9.51 -12.03 15.17
CA LYS A 240 8.80 -13.31 15.12
C LYS A 240 8.30 -13.69 13.73
N ALA A 241 8.31 -12.74 12.80
CA ALA A 241 7.85 -12.94 11.45
C ALA A 241 8.73 -12.20 10.44
N ILE A 242 8.62 -12.60 9.17
CA ILE A 242 9.32 -11.99 8.04
C ILE A 242 8.29 -11.83 6.90
N PHE A 243 8.25 -10.65 6.29
CA PHE A 243 7.41 -10.41 5.12
C PHE A 243 8.16 -10.64 3.82
N SER A 244 7.47 -11.31 2.90
CA SER A 244 7.86 -11.46 1.50
C SER A 244 7.45 -10.23 0.68
N PHE A 245 7.67 -10.30 -0.64
CA PHE A 245 7.46 -9.22 -1.61
C PHE A 245 6.16 -8.43 -1.45
N ASN A 246 6.26 -7.12 -1.64
CA ASN A 246 5.16 -6.18 -1.53
C ASN A 246 4.52 -5.91 -2.90
N GLU A 247 3.26 -6.30 -3.05
CA GLU A 247 2.44 -6.13 -4.24
C GLU A 247 3.16 -6.54 -5.54
N PRO A 248 3.66 -7.79 -5.63
CA PRO A 248 4.26 -8.28 -6.87
C PRO A 248 3.27 -8.28 -8.04
N ASP A 249 1.96 -8.26 -7.74
CA ASP A 249 0.88 -8.15 -8.72
C ASP A 249 0.73 -6.74 -9.32
N MET A 250 1.42 -5.72 -8.79
CA MET A 250 1.28 -4.34 -9.22
C MET A 250 2.54 -3.84 -9.94
N GLY A 251 2.37 -3.32 -11.17
CA GLY A 251 3.49 -2.87 -12.02
C GLY A 251 4.33 -1.71 -11.45
N GLY A 252 3.80 -0.95 -10.49
CA GLY A 252 4.51 0.14 -9.81
C GLY A 252 5.09 -0.24 -8.45
N GLN A 253 5.13 -1.53 -8.12
CA GLN A 253 5.60 -2.07 -6.83
C GLN A 253 6.67 -3.13 -7.11
N ALA A 254 6.66 -4.28 -6.40
CA ALA A 254 7.66 -5.32 -6.64
C ALA A 254 7.59 -5.89 -8.08
N ASN A 255 6.41 -5.88 -8.71
CA ASN A 255 6.19 -6.23 -10.11
C ASN A 255 6.89 -7.54 -10.54
N LEU A 256 6.44 -8.66 -9.96
CA LEU A 256 6.96 -9.99 -10.23
C LEU A 256 5.84 -10.91 -10.72
N ASP A 257 6.11 -11.70 -11.76
CA ASP A 257 5.22 -12.79 -12.10
C ASP A 257 5.24 -13.89 -11.01
N PRO A 258 4.17 -14.70 -10.87
CA PRO A 258 4.07 -15.70 -9.81
C PRO A 258 5.18 -16.75 -9.80
N ALA A 259 5.70 -17.16 -10.96
CA ALA A 259 6.73 -18.19 -11.05
C ALA A 259 8.10 -17.65 -10.60
N THR A 260 8.46 -16.45 -11.04
CA THR A 260 9.66 -15.75 -10.58
C THR A 260 9.57 -15.45 -9.09
N ALA A 261 8.41 -14.99 -8.60
CA ALA A 261 8.21 -14.73 -7.17
C ALA A 261 8.34 -16.01 -6.33
N ALA A 262 7.80 -17.15 -6.78
CA ALA A 262 7.97 -18.43 -6.09
C ALA A 262 9.45 -18.86 -6.00
N ALA A 263 10.19 -18.77 -7.10
CA ALA A 263 11.61 -19.10 -7.13
C ALA A 263 12.42 -18.19 -6.18
N LYS A 264 12.19 -16.87 -6.23
CA LYS A 264 12.88 -15.89 -5.37
C LYS A 264 12.48 -15.98 -3.91
N HIS A 265 11.22 -16.28 -3.62
CA HIS A 265 10.76 -16.56 -2.26
C HIS A 265 11.49 -17.79 -1.70
N ALA A 266 11.55 -18.89 -2.46
CA ALA A 266 12.27 -20.08 -2.03
C ALA A 266 13.77 -19.83 -1.84
N GLU A 267 14.39 -19.00 -2.69
CA GLU A 267 15.80 -18.61 -2.61
C GLU A 267 16.12 -17.81 -1.34
N TYR A 268 15.30 -16.80 -1.01
CA TYR A 268 15.63 -15.84 0.04
C TYR A 268 14.97 -16.10 1.39
N LEU A 269 13.87 -16.85 1.44
CA LEU A 269 13.07 -16.99 2.67
C LEU A 269 13.05 -18.38 3.28
N ASN A 270 13.23 -19.44 2.49
CA ASN A 270 13.12 -20.82 3.00
C ASN A 270 14.10 -21.13 4.15
N ASP A 271 15.28 -20.51 4.18
CA ASP A 271 16.28 -20.73 5.24
C ASP A 271 15.87 -20.17 6.62
N TYR A 272 14.75 -19.43 6.69
CA TYR A 272 14.15 -18.95 7.93
C TYR A 272 12.96 -19.81 8.39
N ALA A 273 12.60 -20.86 7.65
CA ALA A 273 11.56 -21.79 8.06
C ALA A 273 11.86 -22.37 9.45
N GLY A 274 10.90 -22.27 10.37
CA GLY A 274 11.04 -22.69 11.76
C GLY A 274 11.86 -21.75 12.66
N LYS A 275 12.46 -20.68 12.11
CA LYS A 275 13.08 -19.59 12.89
C LYS A 275 12.12 -18.42 13.11
N ALA A 276 11.26 -18.16 12.14
CA ALA A 276 10.21 -17.14 12.17
C ALA A 276 9.02 -17.56 11.31
N LEU A 277 7.87 -16.90 11.51
CA LEU A 277 6.72 -17.03 10.62
C LEU A 277 7.00 -16.28 9.30
N ILE A 278 6.82 -16.92 8.17
CA ILE A 278 7.10 -16.33 6.85
C ILE A 278 5.78 -16.03 6.13
N SER A 279 5.61 -14.81 5.60
CA SER A 279 4.45 -14.50 4.77
C SER A 279 4.64 -14.98 3.34
N ALA A 280 3.58 -15.41 2.66
CA ALA A 280 3.51 -15.29 1.21
C ALA A 280 3.61 -13.80 0.79
N PRO A 281 3.91 -13.49 -0.49
CA PRO A 281 3.89 -12.11 -0.97
C PRO A 281 2.56 -11.41 -0.68
N SER A 282 2.60 -10.14 -0.29
CA SER A 282 1.40 -9.34 -0.01
C SER A 282 0.75 -8.87 -1.31
N VAL A 283 -0.49 -9.28 -1.59
CA VAL A 283 -1.20 -8.90 -2.83
C VAL A 283 -2.21 -7.79 -2.61
N SER A 284 -2.49 -7.02 -3.67
CA SER A 284 -3.56 -6.01 -3.66
C SER A 284 -4.97 -6.61 -3.54
N ASN A 285 -5.97 -5.75 -3.29
CA ASN A 285 -7.38 -6.08 -3.55
C ASN A 285 -7.79 -5.80 -5.01
N SER A 286 -6.88 -5.82 -5.99
CA SER A 286 -7.24 -5.68 -7.40
C SER A 286 -8.11 -6.85 -7.88
N GLY A 287 -9.07 -6.53 -8.72
CA GLY A 287 -9.96 -7.50 -9.39
C GLY A 287 -9.58 -7.72 -10.86
N GLN A 288 -8.49 -7.12 -11.33
CA GLN A 288 -8.02 -7.30 -12.69
C GLN A 288 -7.47 -8.70 -12.89
N ALA A 289 -7.55 -9.20 -14.13
CA ALA A 289 -7.06 -10.52 -14.47
C ALA A 289 -5.55 -10.62 -14.18
N GLY A 290 -5.16 -11.64 -13.40
CA GLY A 290 -3.77 -11.85 -12.99
C GLY A 290 -3.25 -10.91 -11.90
N GLU A 291 -4.09 -10.06 -11.31
CA GLU A 291 -3.74 -9.25 -10.13
C GLU A 291 -4.45 -9.78 -8.86
N GLY A 292 -4.09 -9.27 -7.68
CA GLY A 292 -4.74 -9.59 -6.41
C GLY A 292 -4.81 -11.08 -6.09
N LEU A 293 -6.00 -11.58 -5.74
CA LEU A 293 -6.16 -12.99 -5.34
C LEU A 293 -5.94 -13.99 -6.48
N GLN A 294 -6.10 -13.57 -7.76
CA GLN A 294 -5.74 -14.44 -8.90
C GLN A 294 -4.22 -14.61 -9.01
N TRP A 295 -3.46 -13.54 -8.73
CA TRP A 295 -2.02 -13.61 -8.63
C TRP A 295 -1.59 -14.54 -7.49
N LEU A 296 -2.21 -14.39 -6.31
CA LEU A 296 -1.93 -15.23 -5.14
C LEU A 296 -2.19 -16.72 -5.42
N GLU A 297 -3.31 -17.06 -6.04
CA GLU A 297 -3.62 -18.44 -6.44
C GLU A 297 -2.57 -19.02 -7.39
N SER A 298 -2.11 -18.20 -8.35
CA SER A 298 -1.04 -18.58 -9.28
C SER A 298 0.30 -18.76 -8.56
N PHE A 299 0.61 -17.94 -7.56
CA PHE A 299 1.80 -18.07 -6.73
C PHE A 299 1.77 -19.34 -5.88
N VAL A 300 0.63 -19.66 -5.25
CA VAL A 300 0.47 -20.91 -4.48
C VAL A 300 0.72 -22.12 -5.38
N THR A 301 0.17 -22.11 -6.59
CA THR A 301 0.40 -23.16 -7.59
C THR A 301 1.88 -23.24 -7.99
N ALA A 302 2.51 -22.09 -8.31
CA ALA A 302 3.90 -22.03 -8.69
C ALA A 302 4.86 -22.46 -7.57
N SER A 303 4.48 -22.19 -6.31
CA SER A 303 5.22 -22.57 -5.10
C SER A 303 5.29 -24.09 -4.92
N GLU A 304 4.19 -24.79 -5.18
CA GLU A 304 4.13 -26.26 -5.14
C GLU A 304 4.90 -26.92 -6.29
N ALA A 305 5.08 -26.19 -7.41
CA ALA A 305 5.83 -26.65 -8.57
C ALA A 305 7.34 -26.41 -8.48
N GLN A 306 7.83 -25.65 -7.48
CA GLN A 306 9.27 -25.44 -7.28
C GLN A 306 9.98 -26.74 -6.88
N GLU A 307 11.19 -26.96 -7.38
CA GLU A 307 12.05 -28.06 -6.93
C GLU A 307 12.31 -27.97 -5.41
N LYS A 308 12.56 -26.75 -4.93
CA LYS A 308 12.52 -26.39 -3.51
C LYS A 308 11.20 -25.71 -3.22
N LYS A 309 10.24 -26.46 -2.68
CA LYS A 309 8.93 -25.93 -2.28
C LYS A 309 9.08 -24.66 -1.43
N CYS A 310 8.29 -23.64 -1.73
CA CYS A 310 8.27 -22.42 -0.91
C CYS A 310 7.74 -22.73 0.49
N HIS A 311 8.38 -22.15 1.52
CA HIS A 311 7.90 -22.21 2.89
C HIS A 311 7.32 -20.87 3.31
N TYR A 312 6.00 -20.84 3.55
CA TYR A 312 5.29 -19.72 4.14
C TYR A 312 4.25 -20.23 5.14
N ASP A 313 4.01 -19.47 6.20
CA ASP A 313 3.15 -19.82 7.33
C ASP A 313 1.77 -19.13 7.25
N PHE A 314 1.70 -17.98 6.56
CA PHE A 314 0.47 -17.20 6.37
C PHE A 314 0.49 -16.47 5.02
N CYS A 315 -0.67 -16.00 4.56
CA CYS A 315 -0.75 -15.08 3.42
C CYS A 315 -1.03 -13.66 3.88
N SER A 316 -0.47 -12.72 3.15
CA SER A 316 -0.64 -11.29 3.40
C SER A 316 -1.46 -10.66 2.29
N VAL A 317 -2.34 -9.73 2.63
CA VAL A 317 -3.19 -9.02 1.67
C VAL A 317 -3.37 -7.56 2.05
N HIS A 318 -3.64 -6.74 1.04
CA HIS A 318 -3.94 -5.32 1.18
C HIS A 318 -5.37 -5.01 0.76
N TRP A 319 -5.98 -4.00 1.36
CA TRP A 319 -7.31 -3.55 0.98
C TRP A 319 -7.48 -2.03 1.00
N TYR A 320 -7.96 -1.49 -0.11
CA TYR A 320 -8.29 -0.09 -0.25
C TYR A 320 -9.62 0.08 -0.98
N SER A 321 -10.56 0.78 -0.36
CA SER A 321 -11.84 1.11 -0.98
C SER A 321 -12.54 2.25 -0.27
N GLU A 322 -13.59 2.77 -0.89
CA GLU A 322 -14.49 3.72 -0.23
C GLU A 322 -15.27 3.03 0.91
N VAL A 323 -15.61 3.78 1.97
CA VAL A 323 -16.32 3.26 3.16
C VAL A 323 -17.62 2.52 2.82
N GLN A 324 -18.37 2.94 1.79
CA GLN A 324 -19.61 2.26 1.39
C GLN A 324 -19.37 0.84 0.87
N TYR A 325 -18.14 0.51 0.46
CA TYR A 325 -17.74 -0.83 0.03
C TYR A 325 -16.98 -1.60 1.12
N GLY A 326 -17.06 -1.16 2.38
CA GLY A 326 -16.32 -1.75 3.50
C GLY A 326 -16.56 -3.25 3.70
N GLU A 327 -17.71 -3.79 3.32
CA GLU A 327 -17.97 -5.24 3.36
C GLU A 327 -17.03 -6.04 2.46
N THR A 328 -16.53 -5.44 1.38
CA THR A 328 -15.59 -6.10 0.46
C THR A 328 -14.26 -6.44 1.13
N LEU A 329 -13.90 -5.78 2.24
CA LEU A 329 -12.74 -6.15 3.05
C LEU A 329 -12.90 -7.56 3.61
N PHE A 330 -14.05 -7.84 4.24
CA PHE A 330 -14.29 -9.13 4.89
C PHE A 330 -14.44 -10.26 3.87
N ASP A 331 -15.09 -9.99 2.74
CA ASP A 331 -15.12 -10.91 1.60
C ASP A 331 -13.73 -11.19 1.05
N HIS A 332 -12.87 -10.17 0.95
CA HIS A 332 -11.51 -10.33 0.48
C HIS A 332 -10.67 -11.18 1.45
N LEU A 333 -10.79 -10.95 2.76
CA LEU A 333 -10.10 -11.73 3.79
C LEU A 333 -10.52 -13.21 3.79
N ASP A 334 -11.82 -13.51 3.68
CA ASP A 334 -12.33 -14.89 3.61
C ASP A 334 -11.85 -15.61 2.33
N LYS A 335 -11.87 -14.92 1.17
CA LYS A 335 -11.36 -15.48 -0.09
C LYS A 335 -9.86 -15.70 -0.03
N ALA A 336 -9.10 -14.76 0.51
CA ALA A 336 -7.66 -14.90 0.71
C ALA A 336 -7.34 -16.11 1.59
N HIS A 337 -8.07 -16.31 2.69
CA HIS A 337 -7.90 -17.48 3.56
C HIS A 337 -8.09 -18.81 2.82
N LYS A 338 -9.09 -18.88 1.94
CA LYS A 338 -9.35 -20.05 1.09
C LYS A 338 -8.24 -20.28 0.06
N VAL A 339 -7.83 -19.24 -0.66
CA VAL A 339 -6.74 -19.32 -1.66
C VAL A 339 -5.41 -19.71 -0.98
N CYS A 340 -5.18 -19.23 0.24
CA CYS A 340 -4.01 -19.57 1.05
C CYS A 340 -4.04 -21.00 1.64
N GLY A 341 -4.96 -21.87 1.19
CA GLY A 341 -5.08 -23.23 1.67
C GLY A 341 -5.55 -23.34 3.13
N GLY A 342 -6.32 -22.36 3.62
CA GLY A 342 -6.78 -22.30 5.01
C GLY A 342 -5.72 -21.87 6.02
N LYS A 343 -4.58 -21.34 5.56
CA LYS A 343 -3.58 -20.74 6.45
C LYS A 343 -4.05 -19.37 6.96
N PRO A 344 -3.52 -18.89 8.10
CA PRO A 344 -3.82 -17.57 8.61
C PRO A 344 -3.60 -16.44 7.59
N ILE A 345 -4.33 -15.34 7.79
CA ILE A 345 -4.23 -14.12 6.99
C ILE A 345 -3.71 -12.97 7.84
N TRP A 346 -2.88 -12.13 7.22
CA TRP A 346 -2.46 -10.84 7.75
C TRP A 346 -2.91 -9.74 6.79
N LEU A 347 -3.60 -8.74 7.33
CA LEU A 347 -4.04 -7.56 6.58
C LEU A 347 -3.00 -6.46 6.76
N THR A 348 -1.88 -6.55 6.05
CA THR A 348 -0.73 -5.66 6.30
C THR A 348 -0.99 -4.23 5.86
N GLU A 349 -1.96 -4.00 4.98
CA GLU A 349 -2.44 -2.66 4.65
C GLU A 349 -3.95 -2.66 4.55
N PHE A 350 -4.59 -1.72 5.23
CA PHE A 350 -5.94 -1.30 4.87
C PHE A 350 -6.14 0.19 5.08
N ALA A 351 -6.81 0.85 4.14
CA ALA A 351 -7.29 2.22 4.35
C ALA A 351 -8.61 2.44 3.61
N PRO A 352 -9.71 2.72 4.34
CA PRO A 352 -10.93 3.19 3.73
C PRO A 352 -10.76 4.62 3.19
N LYS A 353 -11.56 4.99 2.19
CA LYS A 353 -11.70 6.34 1.66
C LYS A 353 -13.07 6.92 1.98
N GLY A 354 -13.13 8.22 2.22
CA GLY A 354 -14.32 8.94 2.64
C GLY A 354 -13.93 10.22 3.38
N SER A 355 -14.90 10.87 4.04
CA SER A 355 -14.57 11.92 5.01
C SER A 355 -13.99 11.31 6.29
N ASP A 356 -13.25 12.10 7.06
CA ASP A 356 -12.68 11.67 8.34
C ASP A 356 -13.74 11.11 9.29
N GLU A 357 -14.94 11.71 9.30
CA GLU A 357 -16.07 11.24 10.11
C GLU A 357 -16.58 9.89 9.62
N ALA A 358 -16.72 9.71 8.31
CA ALA A 358 -17.20 8.46 7.73
C ALA A 358 -16.19 7.31 7.95
N ILE A 359 -14.89 7.60 7.81
CA ILE A 359 -13.82 6.66 8.10
C ILE A 359 -13.81 6.30 9.59
N SER A 360 -13.89 7.31 10.47
CA SER A 360 -13.91 7.11 11.91
C SER A 360 -15.09 6.24 12.36
N ALA A 361 -16.29 6.50 11.84
CA ALA A 361 -17.48 5.70 12.12
C ALA A 361 -17.32 4.25 11.61
N TRP A 362 -16.77 4.08 10.40
CA TRP A 362 -16.52 2.75 9.85
C TRP A 362 -15.51 1.95 10.68
N LEU A 363 -14.45 2.60 11.20
CA LEU A 363 -13.45 1.93 12.06
C LEU A 363 -14.05 1.40 13.36
N GLU A 364 -15.04 2.08 13.95
CA GLU A 364 -15.73 1.62 15.16
C GLU A 364 -16.46 0.29 14.97
N GLU A 365 -16.89 -0.01 13.73
CA GLU A 365 -17.50 -1.29 13.38
C GLU A 365 -16.48 -2.31 12.86
N ALA A 366 -15.53 -1.85 12.03
CA ALA A 366 -14.60 -2.72 11.34
C ALA A 366 -13.55 -3.33 12.28
N ILE A 367 -12.98 -2.55 13.21
CA ILE A 367 -11.92 -3.04 14.09
C ILE A 367 -12.42 -4.19 14.99
N PRO A 368 -13.57 -4.10 15.70
CA PRO A 368 -14.07 -5.22 16.49
C PRO A 368 -14.34 -6.47 15.64
N ARG A 369 -14.77 -6.30 14.39
CA ARG A 369 -14.95 -7.42 13.46
C ARG A 369 -13.63 -8.07 13.08
N LEU A 370 -12.59 -7.28 12.75
CA LEU A 370 -11.24 -7.79 12.46
C LEU A 370 -10.67 -8.55 13.67
N GLU A 371 -10.84 -8.00 14.88
CA GLU A 371 -10.40 -8.65 16.12
C GLU A 371 -11.10 -10.01 16.34
N ALA A 372 -12.38 -10.13 15.96
CA ALA A 372 -13.18 -11.35 16.09
C ALA A 372 -12.88 -12.43 15.03
N LEU A 373 -12.13 -12.14 13.96
CA LEU A 373 -11.76 -13.14 12.95
C LEU A 373 -10.64 -14.05 13.46
N ASP A 374 -10.94 -15.32 13.72
CA ASP A 374 -9.96 -16.30 14.21
C ASP A 374 -8.78 -16.53 13.25
N TYR A 375 -9.04 -16.48 11.93
CA TYR A 375 -8.02 -16.68 10.91
C TYR A 375 -7.23 -15.40 10.58
N LEU A 376 -7.65 -14.23 11.07
CA LEU A 376 -6.90 -12.99 10.93
C LEU A 376 -5.96 -12.84 12.13
N HIS A 377 -4.67 -12.96 11.87
CA HIS A 377 -3.64 -12.95 12.91
C HIS A 377 -3.01 -11.57 13.11
N ALA A 378 -3.04 -10.70 12.09
CA ALA A 378 -2.51 -9.35 12.24
C ALA A 378 -3.18 -8.40 11.25
N TYR A 379 -3.23 -7.11 11.60
CA TYR A 379 -3.66 -6.07 10.68
C TYR A 379 -2.99 -4.73 10.98
N ALA A 380 -2.73 -3.92 9.95
CA ALA A 380 -2.18 -2.58 10.10
C ALA A 380 -2.87 -1.57 9.18
N TYR A 381 -3.34 -0.45 9.75
CA TYR A 381 -3.91 0.64 8.97
C TYR A 381 -2.81 1.31 8.15
N PHE A 382 -3.11 1.68 6.91
CA PHE A 382 -2.19 2.40 6.04
C PHE A 382 -2.38 3.93 6.16
N MET A 383 -1.51 4.67 6.82
CA MET A 383 -0.34 4.29 7.62
C MET A 383 -0.04 5.38 8.65
N VAL A 384 0.94 5.18 9.53
CA VAL A 384 1.48 6.24 10.37
C VAL A 384 2.30 7.20 9.50
N GLY A 385 1.70 8.35 9.20
CA GLY A 385 2.28 9.43 8.42
C GLY A 385 1.35 10.64 8.36
N GLU A 386 1.91 11.81 8.04
CA GLU A 386 1.16 13.06 7.89
C GLU A 386 0.14 12.95 6.73
N GLY A 387 -1.10 13.36 6.99
CA GLY A 387 -2.21 13.20 6.05
C GLY A 387 -2.86 11.81 6.06
N ASN A 388 -2.33 10.86 6.82
CA ASN A 388 -2.93 9.54 7.06
C ASN A 388 -3.45 9.43 8.51
N LEU A 389 -2.65 8.86 9.44
CA LEU A 389 -3.02 8.78 10.86
C LEU A 389 -2.50 9.98 11.68
N MET A 390 -1.64 10.81 11.10
CA MET A 390 -0.99 11.93 11.77
C MET A 390 -1.41 13.27 11.13
N SER A 391 -1.62 14.29 11.95
CA SER A 391 -1.75 15.69 11.49
C SER A 391 -0.38 16.37 11.38
N SER A 392 0.60 15.91 12.17
CA SER A 392 1.99 16.35 12.18
C SER A 392 2.88 15.25 12.75
N LYS A 393 4.20 15.42 12.70
CA LYS A 393 5.14 14.50 13.36
C LYS A 393 4.81 14.13 14.80
N THR A 394 4.17 15.04 15.55
CA THR A 394 3.95 14.91 17.00
C THR A 394 2.48 14.76 17.39
N GLU A 395 1.55 14.71 16.43
CA GLU A 395 0.11 14.70 16.73
C GLU A 395 -0.67 13.77 15.80
N LEU A 396 -1.55 12.96 16.40
CA LEU A 396 -2.49 12.10 15.69
C LEU A 396 -3.70 12.93 15.25
N ASN A 397 -4.18 12.69 14.03
CA ASN A 397 -5.46 13.24 13.60
C ASN A 397 -6.64 12.41 14.14
N ALA A 398 -7.88 12.77 13.78
CA ALA A 398 -9.09 12.08 14.27
C ALA A 398 -9.10 10.57 13.94
N ILE A 399 -8.69 10.20 12.72
CA ILE A 399 -8.59 8.80 12.27
C ILE A 399 -7.52 8.06 13.09
N GLY A 400 -6.34 8.68 13.27
CA GLY A 400 -5.27 8.17 14.12
C GLY A 400 -5.72 7.87 15.54
N GLN A 401 -6.40 8.83 16.16
CA GLN A 401 -6.95 8.69 17.51
C GLN A 401 -7.97 7.55 17.57
N LYS A 402 -8.84 7.40 16.55
CA LYS A 402 -9.78 6.27 16.49
C LYS A 402 -9.08 4.93 16.37
N TYR A 403 -8.18 4.78 15.41
CA TYR A 403 -7.44 3.53 15.20
C TYR A 403 -6.60 3.14 16.43
N ALA A 404 -6.06 4.11 17.16
CA ALA A 404 -5.29 3.86 18.38
C ALA A 404 -6.15 3.45 19.60
N SER A 405 -7.39 3.93 19.68
CA SER A 405 -8.20 3.86 20.93
C SER A 405 -9.29 2.80 20.98
N ILE A 406 -9.79 2.32 19.83
CA ILE A 406 -10.74 1.19 19.77
C ILE A 406 -10.06 -0.08 20.29
#